data_AF-A0A9W6XDI1-F1
#
_entry.id   AF-A0A9W6XDI1-F1
#
_cell.length_a   1.000
_cell.length_b   1.000
_cell.length_c   1.000
_cell.angle_alpha   90.00
_cell.angle_beta   90.00
_cell.angle_gamma   90.00
#
_symmetry.space_group_name_H-M   'P 1'
#
loop_
_entity.id
_entity.type
_entity.pdbx_description
1 polymer ?
#
loop_
_entity_poly.entity_id
_entity_poly.type
_entity_poly.pdbx_seq_one_letter_code
_entity_poly.pdbx_strand_id
1 'polypeptide(L)'
;MEEQNPVMALLDGLTQAIHERSHMVANQNSEFRASVMEQLQHQHSHREIRIEGASMPTFHGKLQESVDKFIFEAKLFMNGKNIDYDLPGNQARVVAMLASNL
;
A
#
# COMPACT_ATOMS: atom_id res chain seq x y z
N MET A 1 61.95 -11.39 16.23
CA MET A 1 60.95 -12.41 15.87
C MET A 1 59.76 -12.13 16.76
N GLU A 2 58.78 -11.40 16.28
CA GLU A 2 57.55 -11.16 17.05
C GLU A 2 56.74 -12.46 17.03
N GLU A 3 56.64 -13.08 18.20
CA GLU A 3 55.85 -14.27 18.44
C GLU A 3 54.38 -13.91 18.17
N GLN A 4 53.83 -14.40 17.05
CA GLN A 4 52.40 -14.26 16.76
C GLN A 4 51.63 -14.89 17.91
N ASN A 5 51.06 -14.05 18.78
CA ASN A 5 50.30 -14.49 19.93
C ASN A 5 49.01 -15.15 19.41
N PRO A 6 48.88 -16.49 19.52
CA PRO A 6 47.77 -17.23 18.91
C PRO A 6 46.41 -16.83 19.49
N VAL A 7 46.40 -16.25 20.69
CA VAL A 7 45.19 -15.76 21.35
C VAL A 7 44.64 -14.50 20.65
N MET A 8 45.52 -13.61 20.18
CA MET A 8 45.09 -12.39 19.48
C MET A 8 44.51 -12.69 18.09
N ALA A 9 45.13 -13.62 17.34
CA ALA A 9 44.59 -14.05 16.05
C ALA A 9 43.19 -14.68 16.18
N LEU A 10 42.94 -15.42 17.26
CA LEU A 10 41.63 -16.00 17.55
C LEU A 10 40.58 -14.94 17.91
N LEU A 11 40.97 -13.93 18.70
CA LEU A 11 40.09 -12.81 19.08
C LEU A 11 39.69 -11.96 17.87
N ASP A 12 40.64 -11.69 16.96
CA ASP A 12 40.38 -10.95 15.74
C ASP A 12 39.44 -11.73 14.81
N GLY A 13 39.64 -13.04 14.67
CA GLY A 13 38.75 -13.92 13.91
C GLY A 13 37.32 -13.98 14.47
N LEU A 14 37.18 -14.05 15.79
CA LEU A 14 35.87 -13.98 16.46
C LEU A 14 35.17 -12.64 16.24
N THR A 15 35.93 -11.56 16.35
CA THR A 15 35.41 -10.19 16.14
C THR A 15 34.93 -10.02 14.70
N GLN A 16 35.68 -10.53 13.73
CA GLN A 16 35.31 -10.48 12.32
C GLN A 16 34.06 -11.32 12.02
N ALA A 17 33.98 -12.55 12.54
CA ALA A 17 32.82 -13.42 12.37
C ALA A 17 31.54 -12.81 12.99
N ILE A 18 31.65 -12.13 14.13
CA ILE A 18 30.53 -11.42 14.76
C ILE A 18 30.07 -10.24 13.90
N HIS A 19 30.99 -9.47 13.31
CA HIS A 19 30.65 -8.37 12.41
C HIS A 19 29.94 -8.87 11.16
N GLU A 20 30.47 -9.90 10.50
CA GLU A 20 29.86 -10.49 9.30
C GLU A 20 28.44 -10.97 9.58
N ARG A 21 28.24 -11.67 10.71
CA ARG A 21 26.92 -12.14 11.12
C ARG A 21 25.96 -11.00 11.46
N SER A 22 26.46 -9.92 12.08
CA SER A 22 25.65 -8.74 12.40
C SER A 22 25.18 -8.02 11.13
N HIS A 23 26.06 -7.87 10.13
CA HIS A 23 25.69 -7.31 8.83
C HIS A 23 24.66 -8.16 8.10
N MET A 24 24.84 -9.49 8.11
CA MET A 24 23.88 -10.40 7.49
C MET A 24 22.49 -10.28 8.12
N VAL A 25 22.41 -10.25 9.46
CA VAL A 25 21.14 -10.08 10.17
C VAL A 25 20.51 -8.71 9.89
N ALA A 26 21.32 -7.64 9.84
CA ALA A 26 20.84 -6.31 9.52
C ALA A 26 20.25 -6.24 8.10
N ASN A 27 20.91 -6.85 7.12
CA ASN A 27 20.44 -6.91 5.74
C ASN A 27 19.16 -7.73 5.63
N GLN A 28 19.11 -8.93 6.22
CA GLN A 28 17.90 -9.77 6.24
C GLN A 28 16.71 -9.04 6.89
N ASN A 29 16.94 -8.33 7.99
CA ASN A 29 15.89 -7.54 8.62
C ASN A 29 15.41 -6.39 7.73
N SER A 30 16.32 -5.71 7.02
CA SER A 30 15.96 -4.65 6.08
C SER A 30 15.12 -5.18 4.92
N GLU A 31 15.55 -6.29 4.32
CA GLU A 31 14.83 -6.96 3.23
C GLU A 31 13.45 -7.43 3.66
N PHE A 32 13.34 -8.07 4.83
CA PHE A 32 12.06 -8.50 5.37
C PHE A 32 11.11 -7.31 5.61
N ARG A 33 11.62 -6.20 6.17
CA ARG A 33 10.81 -5.00 6.37
C ARG A 33 10.36 -4.41 5.04
N ALA A 34 11.20 -4.40 4.03
CA ALA A 34 10.85 -3.96 2.69
C ALA A 34 9.75 -4.85 2.08
N SER A 35 9.89 -6.18 2.16
CA SER A 35 8.89 -7.11 1.63
C SER A 35 7.53 -7.00 2.35
N VAL A 36 7.55 -6.82 3.68
CA VAL A 36 6.32 -6.61 4.45
C VAL A 36 5.65 -5.29 4.07
N MET A 37 6.41 -4.20 3.92
CA MET A 37 5.85 -2.92 3.49
C MET A 37 5.27 -2.99 2.07
N GLU A 38 5.95 -3.68 1.16
CA GLU A 38 5.44 -3.91 -0.19
C GLU A 38 4.13 -4.71 -0.16
N GLN A 39 4.06 -5.79 0.62
CA GLN A 39 2.85 -6.60 0.75
C GLN A 39 1.68 -5.82 1.35
N LEU A 40 1.93 -4.97 2.35
CA LEU A 40 0.92 -4.10 2.94
C LEU A 40 0.42 -3.04 1.94
N GLN A 41 1.30 -2.41 1.17
CA GLN A 41 0.90 -1.46 0.12
C GLN A 41 0.00 -2.11 -0.94
N HIS A 42 0.30 -3.35 -1.34
CA HIS A 42 -0.53 -4.10 -2.28
C HIS A 42 -1.88 -4.54 -1.68
N GLN A 43 -1.94 -4.85 -0.38
CA GLN A 43 -3.20 -5.17 0.30
C GLN A 43 -4.11 -3.95 0.47
N HIS A 44 -3.56 -2.79 0.79
CA HIS A 44 -4.36 -1.57 0.96
C HIS A 44 -5.01 -1.09 -0.34
N SER A 45 -4.39 -1.34 -1.51
CA SER A 45 -4.97 -0.95 -2.80
C SER A 45 -6.17 -1.79 -3.23
N HIS A 46 -6.38 -2.98 -2.64
CA HIS A 46 -7.41 -3.95 -3.07
C HIS A 46 -8.53 -4.21 -2.07
N ARG A 47 -8.54 -3.54 -0.90
CA ARG A 47 -9.59 -3.77 0.09
C ARG A 47 -10.87 -3.01 -0.29
N GLU A 48 -11.65 -3.56 -1.22
CA GLU A 48 -13.02 -3.11 -1.47
C GLU A 48 -13.92 -3.52 -0.29
N ILE A 49 -14.62 -2.55 0.28
CA ILE A 49 -15.68 -2.75 1.27
C ILE A 49 -17.00 -2.64 0.53
N ARG A 50 -17.79 -3.72 0.48
CA ARG A 50 -19.16 -3.64 -0.03
C ARG A 50 -20.01 -2.88 0.99
N ILE A 51 -20.59 -1.76 0.55
CA ILE A 51 -21.59 -1.01 1.32
C ILE A 51 -22.96 -1.55 0.90
N GLU A 52 -23.71 -2.12 1.84
CA GLU A 52 -25.05 -2.64 1.56
C GLU A 52 -25.97 -1.51 1.06
N GLY A 53 -26.67 -1.76 -0.04
CA GLY A 53 -27.54 -0.76 -0.69
C GLY A 53 -26.83 0.26 -1.56
N ALA A 54 -25.49 0.26 -1.64
CA ALA A 54 -24.74 1.12 -2.55
C ALA A 54 -24.41 0.40 -3.86
N SER A 55 -24.91 0.93 -4.98
CA SER A 55 -24.55 0.50 -6.33
C SER A 55 -23.97 1.68 -7.11
N MET A 56 -23.32 1.41 -8.24
CA MET A 56 -22.89 2.48 -9.13
C MET A 56 -24.15 3.25 -9.60
N PRO A 57 -24.23 4.57 -9.37
CA PRO A 57 -25.40 5.33 -9.79
C PRO A 57 -25.38 5.55 -11.30
N THR A 58 -26.57 5.65 -11.89
CA THR A 58 -26.78 5.99 -13.30
C THR A 58 -27.51 7.32 -13.36
N PHE A 59 -27.09 8.21 -14.26
CA PHE A 59 -27.73 9.51 -14.45
C PHE A 59 -28.25 9.63 -15.88
N HIS A 60 -29.56 9.76 -16.04
CA HIS A 60 -30.21 9.79 -17.36
C HIS A 60 -30.41 11.22 -17.91
N GLY A 61 -30.02 12.25 -17.15
CA GLY A 61 -30.19 13.64 -17.52
C GLY A 61 -31.65 14.12 -17.53
N LYS A 62 -32.56 13.43 -16.83
CA LYS A 62 -33.97 13.82 -16.74
C LYS A 62 -34.14 14.98 -15.76
N LEU A 63 -35.06 15.90 -16.05
CA LEU A 63 -35.32 17.09 -15.23
C LEU A 63 -35.68 16.78 -13.76
N GLN A 64 -36.25 15.60 -13.51
CA GLN A 64 -36.64 15.10 -12.19
C GLN A 64 -35.53 14.34 -11.45
N GLU A 65 -34.38 14.11 -12.08
CA GLU A 65 -33.22 13.54 -11.41
C GLU A 65 -32.45 14.62 -10.65
N SER A 66 -32.18 14.36 -9.37
CA SER A 66 -31.35 15.23 -8.56
C SER A 66 -29.87 14.90 -8.80
N VAL A 67 -29.13 15.90 -9.26
CA VAL A 67 -27.66 15.82 -9.37
C VAL A 67 -27.04 15.56 -7.99
N ASP A 68 -27.55 16.21 -6.94
CA ASP A 68 -27.04 16.02 -5.58
C ASP A 68 -27.19 14.58 -5.10
N LYS A 69 -28.34 13.94 -5.39
CA LYS A 69 -28.56 12.52 -5.08
C LYS A 69 -27.57 11.62 -5.83
N PHE A 70 -27.36 11.89 -7.12
CA PHE A 70 -26.40 11.14 -7.94
C PHE A 70 -24.97 11.26 -7.40
N ILE A 71 -24.53 12.48 -7.05
CA ILE A 71 -23.19 12.72 -6.50
C ILE A 71 -23.04 12.05 -5.13
N PHE A 72 -24.07 12.08 -4.29
CA PHE A 72 -24.06 11.38 -3.00
C PHE A 72 -23.89 9.86 -3.17
N GLU A 73 -24.68 9.23 -4.05
CA GLU A 73 -24.60 7.80 -4.33
C GLU A 73 -23.24 7.42 -4.94
N ALA A 74 -22.69 8.28 -5.81
CA ALA A 74 -21.36 8.11 -6.38
C ALA A 74 -20.27 8.12 -5.29
N LYS A 75 -20.30 9.11 -4.39
CA LYS A 75 -19.37 9.18 -3.24
C LYS A 75 -19.47 7.93 -2.36
N LEU A 76 -20.69 7.48 -2.07
CA LEU A 76 -20.92 6.28 -1.27
C LEU A 76 -20.32 5.04 -1.95
N PHE A 77 -20.58 4.85 -3.25
CA PHE A 77 -20.02 3.74 -4.02
C PHE A 77 -18.49 3.76 -4.11
N MET A 78 -17.89 4.93 -4.35
CA MET A 78 -16.43 5.09 -4.43
C MET A 78 -15.75 4.81 -3.09
N ASN A 79 -16.34 5.27 -1.98
CA ASN A 79 -15.86 4.92 -0.63
C ASN A 79 -15.85 3.41 -0.40
N GLY A 80 -16.89 2.70 -0.87
CA GLY A 80 -16.90 1.23 -0.85
C GLY A 80 -15.74 0.62 -1.65
N LYS A 81 -15.31 1.26 -2.72
CA LYS A 81 -14.14 0.83 -3.50
C LYS A 81 -12.79 1.32 -2.98
N ASN A 82 -12.76 1.92 -1.79
CA ASN A 82 -11.58 2.56 -1.21
C ASN A 82 -10.99 3.65 -2.13
N ILE A 83 -11.86 4.33 -2.89
CA ILE A 83 -11.51 5.47 -3.74
C ILE A 83 -12.07 6.71 -3.06
N ASP A 84 -11.18 7.57 -2.58
CA ASP A 84 -11.58 8.89 -2.11
C ASP A 84 -11.98 9.75 -3.32
N TYR A 85 -13.25 10.15 -3.32
CA TYR A 85 -13.87 10.93 -4.39
C TYR A 85 -13.30 12.36 -4.49
N ASP A 86 -12.90 12.95 -3.36
CA ASP A 86 -12.49 14.36 -3.28
C ASP A 86 -10.97 14.54 -3.46
N LEU A 87 -10.21 13.44 -3.47
CA LEU A 87 -8.76 13.42 -3.74
C LEU A 87 -8.47 13.73 -5.22
N PRO A 88 -7.70 14.79 -5.56
CA PRO A 88 -7.41 15.17 -6.95
C PRO A 88 -6.78 14.04 -7.79
N GLY A 89 -5.94 13.21 -7.18
CA GLY A 89 -5.30 12.07 -7.84
C GLY A 89 -6.28 10.99 -8.33
N ASN A 90 -7.50 10.96 -7.78
CA ASN A 90 -8.53 9.99 -8.15
C ASN A 90 -9.54 10.52 -9.18
N GLN A 91 -9.51 11.82 -9.52
CA GLN A 91 -10.54 12.43 -10.38
C GLN A 91 -10.71 11.71 -11.72
N ALA A 92 -9.60 11.38 -12.41
CA ALA A 92 -9.67 10.67 -13.68
C ALA A 92 -10.33 9.28 -13.55
N ARG A 93 -10.03 8.57 -12.44
CA ARG A 93 -10.60 7.25 -12.15
C ARG A 93 -12.10 7.37 -11.81
N VAL A 94 -12.48 8.34 -10.99
CA VAL A 94 -13.87 8.64 -10.65
C VAL A 94 -14.68 8.95 -11.91
N VAL A 95 -14.19 9.86 -12.75
CA VAL A 95 -14.84 10.22 -14.02
C VAL A 95 -14.98 9.01 -14.94
N ALA A 96 -13.92 8.22 -15.13
CA ALA A 96 -13.98 7.03 -15.96
C ALA A 96 -15.04 6.03 -15.47
N MET A 97 -15.12 5.82 -14.15
CA MET A 97 -16.08 4.89 -13.56
C MET A 97 -17.52 5.38 -13.66
N LEU A 98 -17.77 6.67 -13.45
CA LEU A 98 -19.10 7.25 -13.66
C LEU A 98 -19.51 7.23 -15.13
N ALA A 99 -18.58 7.59 -16.03
CA ALA A 99 -18.83 7.59 -17.47
C ALA A 99 -19.08 6.20 -18.05
N SER A 100 -18.51 5.15 -17.44
CA SER A 100 -18.74 3.76 -17.82
C SER A 100 -20.15 3.26 -17.47
N ASN A 101 -20.90 4.01 -16.66
CA ASN A 101 -22.24 3.66 -16.18
C ASN A 101 -23.31 4.68 -16.65
N LEU A 102 -23.00 5.40 -17.73
CA LEU A 102 -23.91 6.28 -18.47
C LEU A 102 -24.72 5.52 -19.52
#